data_AF-A0A3D0ZVB5-F1
#
_entry.id   AF-A0A3D0ZVB5-F1
#
_cell.length_a   1.000
_cell.length_b   1.000
_cell.length_c   1.000
_cell.angle_alpha   90.00
_cell.angle_beta   90.00
_cell.angle_gamma   90.00
#
_symmetry.space_group_name_H-M   'P 1'
#
loop_
_entity.id
_entity.type
_entity.pdbx_description
1 polymer ?
#
loop_
_entity_poly.entity_id
_entity_poly.type
_entity_poly.pdbx_seq_one_letter_code
_entity_poly.pdbx_strand_id
1 'polypeptide(L)'
;MRLKIEKLSAKIMDNKALLSQSRANIEQNRLLVHSNYTAAMSGNQQLAAHNMEEILAARKTILDLFDFEDENQERYIAAAKAASELDFLSHSAKLNRKNLALNQQMIELNQRLNEINQEIMQINQEMLEFNEENLNSNSEFMSGALNPMLMDRESVDELMEENEKSLLALQSLVDENRQIVVDLLQKSKDNRTVALSNSTEISDRKKNLYRNRDEISDMRKGIGTKVTLADLVVSDSE
;
A
#
# COMPACT_ATOMS: atom_id res chain seq x y z
N MET A 1 29.66 37.31 9.20
CA MET A 1 28.78 36.21 9.67
C MET A 1 27.37 36.25 9.06
N ARG A 2 26.63 37.36 9.17
CA ARG A 2 25.26 37.53 8.64
C ARG A 2 25.00 36.98 7.23
N LEU A 3 25.81 37.34 6.24
CA LEU A 3 25.66 36.83 4.86
C LEU A 3 25.78 35.30 4.76
N LYS A 4 26.57 34.65 5.62
CA LYS A 4 26.68 33.18 5.68
C LYS A 4 25.39 32.57 6.23
N ILE A 5 24.82 33.18 7.28
CA ILE A 5 23.52 32.77 7.86
C ILE A 5 22.41 32.92 6.83
N GLU A 6 22.34 34.04 6.11
CA GLU A 6 21.31 34.27 5.08
C GLU A 6 21.38 33.22 3.96
N LYS A 7 22.58 32.89 3.48
CA LYS A 7 22.78 31.81 2.49
C LYS A 7 22.36 30.44 3.02
N LEU A 8 22.70 30.13 4.26
CA LEU A 8 22.34 28.86 4.90
C LEU A 8 20.82 28.76 5.13
N SER A 9 20.20 29.85 5.56
CA SER A 9 18.76 29.97 5.72
C SER A 9 18.02 29.69 4.41
N ALA A 10 18.50 30.26 3.29
CA ALA A 10 17.94 29.98 1.97
C ALA A 10 17.99 28.48 1.62
N LYS A 11 19.14 27.83 1.85
CA LYS A 11 19.27 26.37 1.63
C LYS A 11 18.30 25.56 2.52
N ILE A 12 18.14 25.93 3.79
CA ILE A 12 17.20 25.27 4.72
C ILE A 12 15.77 25.41 4.21
N MET A 13 15.37 26.61 3.77
CA MET A 13 14.03 26.87 3.25
C MET A 13 13.76 26.10 1.96
N ASP A 14 14.74 26.01 1.06
CA ASP A 14 14.64 25.18 -0.13
C ASP A 14 14.46 23.70 0.23
N ASN A 15 15.23 23.19 1.21
CA ASN A 15 15.08 21.81 1.68
C ASN A 15 13.70 21.56 2.28
N LYS A 16 13.15 22.51 3.06
CA LYS A 16 11.81 22.45 3.63
C LYS A 16 10.73 22.39 2.54
N ALA A 17 10.89 23.15 1.46
CA ALA A 17 9.98 23.11 0.32
C ALA A 17 10.02 21.74 -0.38
N LEU A 18 11.22 21.19 -0.61
CA LEU A 18 11.39 19.86 -1.20
C LEU A 18 10.86 18.73 -0.30
N LEU A 19 11.03 18.82 1.02
CA LEU A 19 10.43 17.90 1.99
C LEU A 19 8.91 17.91 1.89
N SER A 20 8.30 19.09 1.83
CA SER A 20 6.86 19.25 1.69
C SER A 20 6.35 18.64 0.37
N GLN A 21 7.08 18.85 -0.73
CA GLN A 21 6.78 18.22 -2.01
C GLN A 21 6.93 16.68 -1.95
N SER A 22 7.99 16.18 -1.32
CA SER A 22 8.23 14.75 -1.15
C SER A 22 7.09 14.08 -0.38
N ARG A 23 6.68 14.68 0.74
CA ARG A 23 5.52 14.22 1.53
C ARG A 23 4.24 14.21 0.70
N ALA A 24 3.97 15.27 -0.07
CA ALA A 24 2.80 15.30 -0.94
C ALA A 24 2.80 14.15 -1.97
N ASN A 25 3.95 13.86 -2.59
CA ASN A 25 4.07 12.76 -3.54
C ASN A 25 3.88 11.39 -2.87
N ILE A 26 4.48 11.20 -1.70
CA ILE A 26 4.33 9.97 -0.90
C ILE A 26 2.85 9.73 -0.56
N GLU A 27 2.14 10.76 -0.12
CA GLU A 27 0.71 10.67 0.22
C GLU A 27 -0.16 10.35 -0.99
N GLN A 28 0.09 10.99 -2.14
CA GLN A 28 -0.61 10.64 -3.38
C GLN A 28 -0.40 9.18 -3.78
N ASN A 29 0.85 8.69 -3.66
CA ASN A 29 1.16 7.29 -3.95
C ASN A 29 0.46 6.35 -2.97
N ARG A 30 0.41 6.70 -1.68
CA ARG A 30 -0.31 5.93 -0.66
C ARG A 30 -1.79 5.79 -0.99
N LEU A 31 -2.44 6.87 -1.41
CA LEU A 31 -3.83 6.85 -1.85
C LEU A 31 -4.04 5.96 -3.09
N LEU A 32 -3.13 6.05 -4.08
CA LEU A 32 -3.18 5.20 -5.28
C LEU A 32 -3.01 3.71 -4.93
N VAL A 33 -2.05 3.38 -4.07
CA VAL A 33 -1.84 2.01 -3.59
C VAL A 33 -3.06 1.50 -2.83
N HIS A 34 -3.66 2.33 -1.98
CA HIS A 34 -4.88 1.97 -1.27
C HIS A 34 -6.05 1.71 -2.22
N SER A 35 -6.23 2.56 -3.24
CA SER A 35 -7.23 2.35 -4.29
C SER A 35 -7.02 1.03 -5.04
N ASN A 36 -5.78 0.73 -5.44
CA ASN A 36 -5.44 -0.54 -6.07
C ASN A 36 -5.74 -1.74 -5.16
N TYR A 37 -5.35 -1.66 -3.89
CA TYR A 37 -5.62 -2.69 -2.89
C TYR A 37 -7.13 -2.96 -2.77
N THR A 38 -7.96 -1.92 -2.61
CA THR A 38 -9.41 -2.07 -2.50
C THR A 38 -10.01 -2.67 -3.78
N ALA A 39 -9.56 -2.23 -4.95
CA ALA A 39 -10.03 -2.78 -6.23
C ALA A 39 -9.68 -4.27 -6.38
N ALA A 40 -8.46 -4.68 -6.00
CA ALA A 40 -8.02 -6.06 -6.04
C ALA A 40 -8.75 -6.95 -5.02
N MET A 41 -8.80 -6.54 -3.76
CA MET A 41 -9.33 -7.33 -2.65
C MET A 41 -10.86 -7.34 -2.60
N SER A 42 -11.49 -6.17 -2.65
CA SER A 42 -12.95 -6.08 -2.53
C SER A 42 -13.64 -6.29 -3.87
N GLY A 43 -13.05 -5.86 -4.98
CA GLY A 43 -13.64 -6.04 -6.30
C GLY A 43 -13.30 -7.41 -6.91
N ASN A 44 -12.05 -7.56 -7.32
CA ASN A 44 -11.65 -8.71 -8.14
C ASN A 44 -11.73 -10.04 -7.37
N GLN A 45 -11.26 -10.08 -6.13
CA GLN A 45 -11.26 -11.33 -5.37
C GLN A 45 -12.68 -11.80 -5.00
N GLN A 46 -13.60 -10.89 -4.70
CA GLN A 46 -15.02 -11.26 -4.48
C GLN A 46 -15.67 -11.82 -5.75
N LEU A 47 -15.45 -11.17 -6.89
CA LEU A 47 -15.95 -11.67 -8.18
C LEU A 47 -15.34 -13.03 -8.53
N ALA A 48 -14.05 -13.22 -8.32
CA ALA A 48 -13.36 -14.49 -8.57
C ALA A 48 -13.89 -15.62 -7.68
N ALA A 49 -14.08 -15.34 -6.39
CA ALA A 49 -14.65 -16.32 -5.44
C ALA A 49 -16.07 -16.71 -5.83
N HIS A 50 -16.91 -15.73 -6.15
CA HIS A 50 -18.27 -15.99 -6.61
C HIS A 50 -18.29 -16.83 -7.89
N ASN A 51 -17.48 -16.47 -8.89
CA ASN A 51 -17.38 -17.25 -10.12
C ASN A 51 -16.95 -18.70 -9.84
N MET A 52 -16.00 -18.92 -8.92
CA MET A 52 -15.53 -20.25 -8.54
C MET A 52 -16.66 -21.10 -7.93
N GLU A 53 -17.45 -20.53 -7.01
CA GLU A 53 -18.60 -21.19 -6.39
C GLU A 53 -19.68 -21.52 -7.43
N GLU A 54 -19.94 -20.59 -8.35
CA GLU A 54 -20.93 -20.76 -9.40
C GLU A 54 -20.55 -21.85 -10.40
N ILE A 55 -19.27 -21.98 -10.74
CA ILE A 55 -18.75 -23.07 -11.58
C ILE A 55 -18.93 -24.42 -10.89
N LEU A 56 -18.62 -24.51 -9.59
CA LEU A 56 -18.81 -25.75 -8.84
C LEU A 56 -20.30 -26.12 -8.76
N ALA A 57 -21.16 -25.16 -8.46
CA ALA A 57 -22.61 -25.38 -8.41
C ALA A 57 -23.14 -25.86 -9.76
N ALA A 58 -22.74 -25.21 -10.86
CA ALA A 58 -23.11 -25.64 -12.21
C ALA A 58 -22.64 -27.07 -12.50
N ARG A 59 -21.40 -27.43 -12.13
CA ARG A 59 -20.87 -28.79 -12.31
C ARG A 59 -21.70 -29.82 -11.54
N LYS A 60 -22.08 -29.52 -10.30
CA LYS A 60 -22.94 -30.43 -9.51
C LYS A 60 -24.29 -30.64 -10.20
N THR A 61 -24.94 -29.57 -10.64
CA THR A 61 -26.21 -29.65 -11.38
C THR A 61 -26.07 -30.45 -12.68
N ILE A 62 -25.00 -30.27 -13.45
CA ILE A 62 -24.73 -31.08 -14.65
C ILE A 62 -24.65 -32.56 -14.28
N LEU A 63 -23.90 -32.90 -13.22
CA LEU A 63 -23.77 -34.27 -12.76
C LEU A 63 -25.08 -34.85 -12.17
N ASP A 64 -25.95 -34.02 -11.60
CA ASP A 64 -27.29 -34.41 -11.14
C ASP A 64 -28.26 -34.74 -12.28
N LEU A 65 -28.02 -34.19 -13.48
CA LEU A 65 -28.89 -34.38 -14.65
C LEU A 65 -28.48 -35.54 -15.55
N PHE A 66 -27.37 -36.22 -15.27
CA PHE A 66 -27.01 -37.43 -16.00
C PHE A 66 -27.93 -38.59 -15.61
N ASP A 67 -28.60 -39.16 -16.60
CA ASP A 67 -29.26 -40.45 -16.47
C ASP A 67 -28.21 -41.57 -16.35
N PHE A 68 -28.53 -42.62 -15.61
CA PHE A 68 -27.68 -43.80 -15.45
C PHE A 68 -28.51 -45.07 -15.63
N GLU A 69 -27.95 -46.05 -16.34
CA GLU A 69 -28.60 -47.32 -16.68
C GLU A 69 -28.13 -48.47 -15.76
N ASP A 70 -26.97 -48.30 -15.11
CA ASP A 70 -26.36 -49.30 -14.25
C ASP A 70 -25.69 -48.70 -12.99
N GLU A 71 -25.38 -49.57 -12.03
CA GLU A 71 -24.77 -49.19 -10.74
C GLU A 71 -23.37 -48.59 -10.89
N ASN A 72 -22.60 -48.97 -11.93
CA ASN A 72 -21.27 -48.42 -12.14
C ASN A 72 -21.32 -46.96 -12.58
N GLN A 73 -22.30 -46.60 -13.42
CA GLN A 73 -22.55 -45.22 -13.85
C GLN A 73 -23.02 -44.35 -12.68
N GLU A 74 -23.92 -44.85 -11.83
CA GLU A 74 -24.34 -44.16 -10.61
C GLU A 74 -23.16 -43.88 -9.67
N ARG A 75 -22.31 -44.90 -9.43
CA ARG A 75 -21.10 -44.77 -8.61
C ARG A 75 -20.10 -43.78 -9.21
N TYR A 76 -19.96 -43.74 -10.53
CA TYR A 76 -19.11 -42.76 -11.21
C TYR A 76 -19.60 -41.34 -10.95
N ILE A 77 -20.89 -41.06 -11.13
CA ILE A 77 -21.47 -39.73 -10.88
C ILE A 77 -21.24 -39.29 -9.43
N ALA A 78 -21.49 -40.18 -8.46
CA ALA A 78 -21.25 -39.91 -7.06
C ALA A 78 -19.76 -39.61 -6.76
N ALA A 79 -18.85 -40.40 -7.32
CA ALA A 79 -17.41 -40.19 -7.19
C ALA A 79 -16.95 -38.87 -7.84
N ALA A 80 -17.48 -38.52 -9.02
CA ALA A 80 -17.16 -37.29 -9.72
C ALA A 80 -17.61 -36.03 -8.96
N LYS A 81 -18.78 -36.08 -8.31
CA LYS A 81 -19.27 -35.02 -7.41
C LYS A 81 -18.35 -34.86 -6.20
N ALA A 82 -18.02 -35.98 -5.53
CA ALA A 82 -17.13 -35.96 -4.38
C ALA A 82 -15.73 -35.43 -4.74
N ALA A 83 -15.17 -35.87 -5.87
CA ALA A 83 -13.88 -35.38 -6.36
C ALA A 83 -13.90 -33.87 -6.63
N SER A 84 -14.96 -33.36 -7.25
CA SER A 84 -15.12 -31.93 -7.51
C SER A 84 -15.24 -31.09 -6.23
N GLU A 85 -15.95 -31.60 -5.23
CA GLU A 85 -16.06 -30.95 -3.92
C GLU A 85 -14.71 -30.92 -3.20
N LEU A 86 -14.00 -32.05 -3.18
CA LEU A 86 -12.68 -32.15 -2.53
C LEU A 86 -11.65 -31.24 -3.20
N ASP A 87 -11.66 -31.14 -4.53
CA ASP A 87 -10.78 -30.22 -5.26
C ASP A 87 -11.08 -28.75 -4.91
N PHE A 88 -12.37 -28.36 -4.88
CA PHE A 88 -12.78 -27.02 -4.46
C PHE A 88 -12.35 -26.70 -3.02
N LEU A 89 -12.58 -27.62 -2.08
CA LEU A 89 -12.20 -27.44 -0.67
C LEU A 89 -10.68 -27.35 -0.52
N SER A 90 -9.93 -28.19 -1.24
CA SER A 90 -8.47 -28.16 -1.27
C SER A 90 -7.94 -26.83 -1.81
N HIS A 91 -8.51 -26.34 -2.91
CA HIS A 91 -8.16 -25.04 -3.47
C HIS A 91 -8.49 -23.89 -2.51
N SER A 92 -9.69 -23.89 -1.93
CA SER A 92 -10.15 -22.89 -0.96
C SER A 92 -9.26 -22.85 0.28
N ALA A 93 -8.85 -24.00 0.81
CA ALA A 93 -7.92 -24.08 1.94
C ALA A 93 -6.56 -23.44 1.61
N LYS A 94 -6.03 -23.68 0.40
CA LYS A 94 -4.79 -23.05 -0.08
C LYS A 94 -4.92 -21.54 -0.24
N LEU A 95 -6.05 -21.05 -0.77
CA LEU A 95 -6.33 -19.61 -0.87
C LEU A 95 -6.44 -18.96 0.51
N ASN A 96 -7.14 -19.60 1.45
CA ASN A 96 -7.25 -19.12 2.83
C ASN A 96 -5.88 -19.00 3.49
N ARG A 97 -4.97 -19.97 3.28
CA ARG A 97 -3.59 -19.86 3.77
C ARG A 97 -2.85 -18.65 3.19
N LYS A 98 -3.04 -18.33 1.90
CA LYS A 98 -2.45 -17.13 1.29
C LYS A 98 -3.07 -15.85 1.87
N ASN A 99 -4.38 -15.82 2.09
CA ASN A 99 -5.07 -14.68 2.72
C ASN A 99 -4.61 -14.46 4.17
N LEU A 100 -4.35 -15.52 4.93
CA LEU A 100 -3.78 -15.40 6.27
C LEU A 100 -2.41 -14.72 6.26
N ALA A 101 -1.53 -15.11 5.33
CA ALA A 101 -0.22 -14.47 5.18
C ALA A 101 -0.36 -12.98 4.79
N LEU A 102 -1.31 -12.64 3.93
CA LEU A 102 -1.59 -11.25 3.57
C LEU A 102 -2.13 -10.44 4.75
N ASN A 103 -3.04 -11.00 5.55
CA ASN A 103 -3.57 -10.34 6.74
C ASN A 103 -2.47 -10.09 7.79
N GLN A 104 -1.51 -11.01 7.93
CA GLN A 104 -0.36 -10.81 8.80
C GLN A 104 0.47 -9.60 8.36
N GLN A 105 0.74 -9.46 7.06
CA GLN A 105 1.45 -8.28 6.51
C GLN A 105 0.66 -6.99 6.73
N MET A 106 -0.67 -7.02 6.68
CA MET A 106 -1.50 -5.85 6.97
C MET A 106 -1.42 -5.41 8.43
N ILE A 107 -1.34 -6.36 9.37
CA ILE A 107 -1.14 -6.05 10.79
C ILE A 107 0.21 -5.36 10.99
N GLU A 108 1.27 -5.89 10.38
CA GLU A 108 2.62 -5.29 10.44
C GLU A 108 2.64 -3.88 9.83
N LEU A 109 1.93 -3.66 8.71
CA LEU A 109 1.80 -2.33 8.11
C LEU A 109 1.12 -1.34 9.06
N ASN A 110 0.05 -1.76 9.74
CA ASN A 110 -0.65 -0.92 10.72
C ASN A 110 0.24 -0.58 11.92
N GLN A 111 1.07 -1.50 12.38
CA GLN A 111 2.06 -1.23 13.43
C GLN A 111 3.04 -0.14 13.00
N ARG A 112 3.59 -0.23 11.78
CA ARG A 112 4.49 0.80 11.23
C ARG A 112 3.80 2.16 11.10
N LEU A 113 2.52 2.21 10.75
CA LEU A 113 1.76 3.47 10.71
C LEU A 113 1.60 4.09 12.11
N ASN A 114 1.44 3.27 13.15
CA ASN A 114 1.40 3.76 14.52
C ASN A 114 2.75 4.30 14.98
N GLU A 115 3.85 3.63 14.63
CA GLU A 115 5.22 4.12 14.88
C GLU A 115 5.44 5.49 14.24
N ILE A 116 5.06 5.66 12.96
CA ILE A 116 5.12 6.96 12.26
C ILE A 116 4.29 8.03 13.00
N ASN A 117 3.12 7.69 13.51
CA ASN A 117 2.30 8.64 14.28
C ASN A 117 3.00 9.08 15.58
N GLN A 118 3.68 8.16 16.27
CA GLN A 118 4.45 8.47 17.47
C GLN A 118 5.63 9.40 17.16
N GLU A 119 6.36 9.15 16.07
CA GLU A 119 7.44 10.05 15.63
C GLU A 119 6.92 11.45 15.29
N ILE A 120 5.76 11.57 14.64
CA ILE A 120 5.13 12.87 14.38
C ILE A 120 4.79 13.60 15.68
N MET A 121 4.28 12.88 16.68
CA MET A 121 3.99 13.46 17.99
C MET A 121 5.27 13.95 18.69
N GLN A 122 6.36 13.20 18.60
CA GLN A 122 7.66 13.61 19.13
C GLN A 122 8.17 14.87 18.43
N ILE A 123 8.14 14.94 17.10
CA ILE A 123 8.55 16.12 16.34
C ILE A 123 7.71 17.35 16.74
N ASN A 124 6.39 17.16 16.96
CA ASN A 124 5.53 18.25 17.43
C ASN A 124 5.89 18.74 18.83
N GLN A 125 6.28 17.83 19.72
CA GLN A 125 6.73 18.15 21.06
C GLN A 125 8.06 18.92 21.03
N GLU A 126 9.03 18.49 20.23
CA GLU A 126 10.32 19.19 20.05
C GLU A 126 10.10 20.62 19.51
N MET A 127 9.15 20.81 18.58
CA MET A 127 8.78 22.13 18.09
C MET A 127 8.15 23.03 19.18
N LEU A 128 7.35 22.45 20.08
CA LEU A 128 6.74 23.17 21.20
C LEU A 128 7.80 23.61 22.20
N GLU A 129 8.68 22.69 22.61
CA GLU A 129 9.78 22.96 23.55
C GLU A 129 10.70 24.07 23.02
N PHE A 130 11.10 23.99 21.75
CA PHE A 130 11.88 25.05 21.11
C PHE A 130 11.17 26.41 21.16
N ASN A 131 9.86 26.45 20.92
CA ASN A 131 9.09 27.70 21.00
C ASN A 131 9.01 28.24 22.43
N GLU A 132 8.83 27.37 23.42
CA GLU A 132 8.77 27.75 24.84
C GLU A 132 10.11 28.32 25.34
N GLU A 133 11.23 27.67 24.99
CA GLU A 133 12.57 28.18 25.29
C GLU A 133 12.78 29.58 24.69
N ASN A 134 12.43 29.76 23.42
CA ASN A 134 12.58 31.06 22.76
C ASN A 134 11.65 32.14 23.36
N LEU A 135 10.44 31.78 23.79
CA LEU A 135 9.55 32.73 24.49
C LEU A 135 10.14 33.16 25.84
N ASN A 136 10.73 32.21 26.58
CA ASN A 136 11.40 32.51 27.84
C ASN A 136 12.60 33.44 27.63
N SER A 137 13.51 33.12 26.68
CA SER A 137 14.64 34.00 26.36
C SER A 137 14.19 35.38 25.89
N ASN A 138 13.12 35.48 25.09
CA ASN A 138 12.54 36.77 24.69
C ASN A 138 12.02 37.57 25.91
N SER A 139 11.43 36.90 26.90
CA SER A 139 11.00 37.52 28.16
C SER A 139 12.19 38.06 28.96
N GLU A 140 13.30 37.31 29.00
CA GLU A 140 14.54 37.75 29.64
C GLU A 140 15.17 38.95 28.94
N PHE A 141 15.15 39.01 27.61
CA PHE A 141 15.55 40.20 26.85
C PHE A 141 14.67 41.40 27.18
N MET A 142 13.34 41.23 27.23
CA MET A 142 12.40 42.31 27.54
C MET A 142 12.53 42.83 28.98
N SER A 143 12.77 41.95 29.94
CA SER A 143 12.95 42.32 31.35
C SER A 143 14.32 42.96 31.64
N GLY A 144 15.27 42.87 30.70
CA GLY A 144 16.62 43.41 30.82
C GLY A 144 17.61 42.47 31.52
N ALA A 145 17.21 41.23 31.83
CA ALA A 145 18.10 40.22 32.39
C ALA A 145 19.25 39.87 31.42
N LEU A 146 18.99 39.89 30.11
CA LEU A 146 19.98 39.68 29.04
C LEU A 146 20.40 41.00 28.38
N ASN A 147 20.52 42.08 29.15
CA ASN A 147 20.94 43.37 28.62
C ASN A 147 22.42 43.35 28.18
N PRO A 148 22.78 43.82 26.97
CA PRO A 148 24.17 43.86 26.50
C PRO A 148 25.15 44.60 27.43
N MET A 149 24.67 45.54 28.24
CA MET A 149 25.49 46.26 29.22
C MET A 149 25.99 45.39 30.38
N LEU A 150 25.38 44.22 30.59
CA LEU A 150 25.76 43.26 31.64
C LEU A 150 26.78 42.22 31.16
N MET A 151 27.09 42.19 29.86
CA MET A 151 27.98 41.20 29.26
C MET A 151 29.44 41.67 29.31
N ASP A 152 30.34 40.78 29.73
CA ASP A 152 31.77 41.01 29.63
C ASP A 152 32.32 40.53 28.27
N ARG A 153 33.58 40.86 28.01
CA ARG A 153 34.23 40.53 26.74
C ARG A 153 34.41 39.01 26.56
N GLU A 154 34.71 38.29 27.63
CA GLU A 154 34.93 36.84 27.59
C GLU A 154 33.65 36.11 27.16
N SER A 155 32.52 36.45 27.78
CA SER A 155 31.19 35.91 27.45
C SER A 155 30.78 36.19 26.00
N VAL A 156 31.14 37.37 25.47
CA VAL A 156 30.87 37.72 24.06
C VAL A 156 31.76 36.93 23.11
N ASP A 157 33.05 36.78 23.43
CA ASP A 157 33.99 36.02 22.62
C ASP A 157 33.59 34.52 22.59
N GLU A 158 33.15 33.96 23.72
CA GLU A 158 32.59 32.60 23.81
C GLU A 158 31.34 32.43 22.93
N LEU A 159 30.37 33.34 23.04
CA LEU A 159 29.16 33.32 22.20
C LEU A 159 29.50 33.40 20.71
N MET A 160 30.51 34.18 20.33
CA MET A 160 30.97 34.26 18.95
C MET A 160 31.58 32.94 18.46
N GLU A 161 32.37 32.27 19.29
CA GLU A 161 32.96 30.97 18.97
C GLU A 161 31.88 29.88 18.82
N GLU A 162 30.90 29.82 19.72
CA GLU A 162 29.77 28.89 19.65
C GLU A 162 28.93 29.10 18.39
N ASN A 163 28.71 30.36 18.03
CA ASN A 163 28.02 30.76 16.82
C ASN A 163 28.75 30.29 15.54
N GLU A 164 30.08 30.38 15.51
CA GLU A 164 30.87 29.87 14.38
C GLU A 164 30.84 28.34 14.30
N LYS A 165 30.94 27.63 15.44
CA LYS A 165 30.79 26.16 15.51
C LYS A 165 29.42 25.71 15.00
N SER A 166 28.35 26.36 15.46
CA SER A 166 26.97 26.07 15.06
C SER A 166 26.77 26.28 13.56
N LEU A 167 27.34 27.34 12.99
CA LEU A 167 27.26 27.60 11.55
C LEU A 167 27.89 26.48 10.72
N LEU A 168 29.04 25.96 11.15
CA LEU A 168 29.73 24.84 10.47
C LEU A 168 28.93 23.55 10.57
N ALA A 169 28.41 23.22 11.76
CA ALA A 169 27.59 22.04 11.97
C ALA A 169 26.31 22.06 11.12
N LEU A 170 25.61 23.21 11.09
CA LEU A 170 24.41 23.39 10.28
C LEU A 170 24.69 23.29 8.78
N GLN A 171 25.86 23.74 8.31
CA GLN A 171 26.22 23.60 6.89
C GLN A 171 26.26 22.14 6.46
N SER A 172 26.90 21.27 7.25
CA SER A 172 26.96 19.84 7.00
C SER A 172 25.56 19.20 7.02
N LEU A 173 24.77 19.51 8.05
CA LEU A 173 23.43 18.97 8.23
C LEU A 173 22.50 19.34 7.07
N VAL A 174 22.59 20.58 6.58
CA VAL A 174 21.75 21.06 5.47
C VAL A 174 22.08 20.35 4.15
N ASP A 175 23.36 20.12 3.89
CA ASP A 175 23.79 19.44 2.66
C ASP A 175 23.45 17.93 2.73
N GLU A 176 23.56 17.28 3.90
CA GLU A 176 23.09 15.90 4.12
C GLU A 176 21.58 15.78 3.93
N ASN A 177 20.80 16.67 4.57
CA ASN A 177 19.35 16.71 4.41
C ASN A 177 18.94 16.90 2.95
N ARG A 178 19.69 17.70 2.17
CA ARG A 178 19.41 17.89 0.75
C ARG A 178 19.50 16.57 -0.01
N GLN A 179 20.56 15.80 0.22
CA GLN A 179 20.79 14.52 -0.46
C GLN A 179 19.65 13.54 -0.17
N ILE A 180 19.30 13.39 1.12
CA ILE A 180 18.22 12.49 1.55
C ILE A 180 16.89 12.87 0.89
N VAL A 181 16.56 14.16 0.83
CA VAL A 181 15.29 14.64 0.26
C VAL A 181 15.21 14.38 -1.25
N VAL A 182 16.31 14.56 -1.97
CA VAL A 182 16.38 14.23 -3.41
C VAL A 182 16.17 12.74 -3.63
N ASP A 183 16.78 11.89 -2.82
CA ASP A 183 16.63 10.45 -2.91
C ASP A 183 15.20 10.00 -2.60
N LEU A 184 14.55 10.61 -1.59
CA LEU A 184 13.14 10.37 -1.28
C LEU A 184 12.21 10.76 -2.44
N LEU A 185 12.47 11.90 -3.09
CA LEU A 185 11.72 12.33 -4.26
C LEU A 185 11.83 11.33 -5.42
N GLN A 186 13.04 10.79 -5.65
CA GLN A 186 13.26 9.80 -6.70
C GLN A 186 12.54 8.49 -6.38
N LYS A 187 12.72 7.95 -5.17
CA LYS A 187 12.02 6.72 -4.73
C LYS A 187 10.50 6.87 -4.81
N SER A 188 9.97 8.05 -4.48
CA SER A 188 8.55 8.34 -4.59
C SER A 188 8.05 8.30 -6.05
N LYS A 189 8.83 8.81 -7.02
CA LYS A 189 8.49 8.70 -8.44
C LYS A 189 8.49 7.25 -8.94
N ASP A 190 9.49 6.48 -8.52
CA ASP A 190 9.61 5.07 -8.93
C ASP A 190 8.45 4.25 -8.37
N ASN A 191 8.11 4.44 -7.09
CA ASN A 191 6.95 3.80 -6.46
C ASN A 191 5.64 4.17 -7.15
N ARG A 192 5.49 5.41 -7.63
CA ARG A 192 4.30 5.83 -8.38
C ARG A 192 4.15 5.05 -9.68
N THR A 193 5.26 4.84 -10.40
CA THR A 193 5.27 4.10 -11.66
C THR A 193 4.80 2.66 -11.46
N VAL A 194 5.29 2.00 -10.40
CA VAL A 194 4.86 0.65 -10.01
C VAL A 194 3.36 0.64 -9.67
N ALA A 195 2.88 1.61 -8.87
CA ALA A 195 1.48 1.69 -8.50
C ALA A 195 0.54 1.89 -9.71
N LEU A 196 0.95 2.68 -10.71
CA LEU A 196 0.19 2.85 -11.94
C LEU A 196 0.15 1.57 -12.79
N SER A 197 1.29 0.87 -12.90
CA SER A 197 1.36 -0.43 -13.57
C SER A 197 0.40 -1.44 -12.93
N ASN A 198 0.43 -1.54 -11.60
CA ASN A 198 -0.47 -2.42 -10.85
C ASN A 198 -1.95 -2.07 -11.09
N SER A 199 -2.27 -0.78 -11.16
CA SER A 199 -3.64 -0.32 -11.43
C SER A 199 -4.16 -0.86 -12.77
N THR A 200 -3.30 -0.83 -13.80
CA THR A 200 -3.62 -1.35 -15.14
C THR A 200 -3.86 -2.85 -15.09
N GLU A 201 -2.95 -3.60 -14.46
CA GLU A 201 -3.07 -5.06 -14.35
C GLU A 201 -4.33 -5.47 -13.58
N ILE A 202 -4.67 -4.77 -12.50
CA ILE A 202 -5.89 -5.01 -11.71
C ILE A 202 -7.13 -4.79 -12.58
N SER A 203 -7.13 -3.75 -13.40
CA SER A 203 -8.24 -3.45 -14.32
C SER A 203 -8.40 -4.54 -15.39
N ASP A 204 -7.29 -5.01 -15.97
CA ASP A 204 -7.34 -6.08 -16.97
C ASP A 204 -7.77 -7.43 -16.38
N ARG A 205 -7.29 -7.77 -15.18
CA ARG A 205 -7.80 -8.92 -14.42
C ARG A 205 -9.31 -8.83 -14.18
N LYS A 206 -9.82 -7.63 -13.88
CA LYS A 206 -11.27 -7.40 -13.70
C LYS A 206 -12.06 -7.69 -14.97
N LYS A 207 -11.58 -7.27 -16.14
CA LYS A 207 -12.21 -7.59 -17.43
C LYS A 207 -12.28 -9.10 -17.68
N ASN A 208 -11.19 -9.82 -17.37
CA ASN A 208 -11.17 -11.28 -17.49
C ASN A 208 -12.19 -11.97 -16.57
N LEU A 209 -12.38 -11.44 -15.36
CA LEU A 209 -13.40 -11.94 -14.43
C LEU A 209 -14.83 -11.70 -14.94
N TYR A 210 -15.08 -10.57 -15.60
CA TYR A 210 -16.36 -10.34 -16.27
C TYR A 210 -16.60 -11.30 -17.42
N ARG A 211 -15.60 -11.54 -18.28
CA ARG A 211 -15.72 -12.57 -19.32
C ARG A 211 -16.01 -13.94 -18.73
N ASN A 212 -15.33 -14.31 -17.64
CA ASN A 212 -15.61 -15.57 -16.96
C ASN A 212 -17.03 -15.63 -16.39
N ARG A 213 -17.58 -14.51 -15.91
CA ARG A 213 -18.99 -14.42 -15.50
C ARG A 213 -19.96 -14.66 -16.65
N ASP A 214 -19.67 -14.11 -17.82
CA ASP A 214 -20.47 -14.30 -19.04
C ASP A 214 -20.44 -15.77 -19.49
N GLU A 215 -19.26 -16.38 -19.52
CA GLU A 215 -19.08 -17.82 -19.81
C GLU A 215 -19.87 -18.71 -18.85
N ILE A 216 -19.89 -18.36 -17.55
CA ILE A 216 -20.70 -19.06 -16.55
C ILE A 216 -22.21 -18.90 -16.83
N SER A 217 -22.64 -17.71 -17.25
CA SER A 217 -24.03 -17.46 -17.62
C SER A 217 -24.45 -18.32 -18.81
N ASP A 218 -23.60 -18.39 -19.84
CA ASP A 218 -23.88 -19.19 -21.03
C ASP A 218 -23.84 -20.69 -20.76
N MET A 219 -22.87 -21.17 -19.97
CA MET A 219 -22.85 -22.55 -19.49
C MET A 219 -24.17 -22.91 -18.81
N ARG A 220 -24.69 -22.05 -17.92
CA ARG A 220 -25.94 -22.28 -17.20
C ARG A 220 -27.16 -22.37 -18.12
N LYS A 221 -27.21 -21.58 -19.20
CA LYS A 221 -28.28 -21.68 -20.20
C LYS A 221 -28.30 -23.04 -20.91
N GLY A 222 -27.12 -23.67 -21.06
CA GLY A 222 -26.97 -24.98 -21.68
C GLY A 222 -27.29 -26.16 -20.75
N ILE A 223 -27.34 -25.96 -19.44
CA ILE A 223 -27.64 -27.03 -18.46
C ILE A 223 -29.04 -27.60 -18.72
N GLY A 224 -29.15 -28.93 -18.83
CA GLY A 224 -30.41 -29.62 -19.14
C GLY A 224 -30.74 -29.74 -20.62
N THR A 225 -29.87 -29.24 -21.51
CA THR A 225 -29.97 -29.57 -22.95
C THR A 225 -29.69 -31.06 -23.13
N LYS A 226 -30.59 -31.77 -23.82
CA LYS A 226 -30.48 -33.21 -24.02
C LYS A 226 -29.27 -33.53 -24.89
N VAL A 227 -28.29 -34.23 -24.34
CA VAL A 227 -27.14 -34.76 -25.08
C VAL A 227 -27.62 -36.02 -25.82
N THR A 228 -27.44 -36.04 -27.13
CA THR A 228 -27.81 -37.19 -27.97
C THR A 228 -26.62 -38.12 -28.17
N LEU A 229 -26.88 -39.37 -28.55
CA LEU A 229 -25.83 -40.32 -28.93
C LEU A 229 -24.96 -39.81 -30.09
N ALA A 230 -25.49 -38.95 -30.97
CA ALA A 230 -24.70 -38.32 -32.02
C ALA A 230 -23.66 -37.35 -31.44
N ASP A 231 -23.98 -36.63 -30.37
CA ASP A 231 -23.06 -35.69 -29.72
C ASP A 231 -21.89 -36.40 -29.00
N LEU A 232 -22.09 -37.66 -28.60
CA LEU A 232 -21.07 -38.50 -27.95
C LEU A 232 -20.09 -39.15 -28.95
N VAL A 233 -20.45 -39.21 -30.23
CA VAL A 233 -19.68 -39.93 -31.27
C VAL A 233 -18.88 -38.95 -32.17
N VAL A 234 -19.18 -37.65 -32.15
CA VAL A 234 -18.53 -36.64 -33.01
C VAL A 234 -17.12 -36.23 -32.54
N SER A 235 -16.60 -36.75 -31.41
CA SER A 235 -15.22 -36.46 -31.00
C SER A 235 -14.12 -37.26 -31.72
N ASP A 236 -14.47 -38.23 -32.59
CA ASP A 236 -13.51 -39.13 -33.26
C ASP A 236 -13.40 -38.92 -34.80
N SER A 237 -13.84 -37.78 -35.33
CA SER A 237 -13.61 -37.44 -36.74
C SER A 237 -13.01 -36.04 -36.87
N GLU A 238 -11.68 -36.01 -36.99
CA GLU A 238 -10.89 -34.90 -37.55
C GLU A 238 -11.42 -34.43 -38.92
#